data_AF-A0AAW4V7T3-F1
#
_entry.id   AF-A0AAW4V7T3-F1
#
_cell.length_a   1.000
_cell.length_b   1.000
_cell.length_c   1.000
_cell.angle_alpha   90.00
_cell.angle_beta   90.00
_cell.angle_gamma   90.00
#
_symmetry.space_group_name_H-M   'P 1'
#
loop_
_entity.id
_entity.type
_entity.pdbx_description
1 polymer ?
#
loop_
_entity_poly.entity_id
_entity_poly.type
_entity_poly.pdbx_seq_one_letter_code
_entity_poly.pdbx_strand_id
1 'polypeptide(L)'
;MSSLKDKLYQYRLLVIIVCICLIGGCGYGLYKSFNKKDDSYVTHVKDGDSAVVKTGDVTITKDDLYEYFLDNDGLNMTLNSAINYVADQEITDEDAINSKVEELKQQYLQYASTSDLETYAKDAGYENEDDFVKQILEPNAKIQLLQEKYVEDNFKSLVKEYKVKYLKYFTVDTESQALKIIKDCTSEESFTNYFNENSGTDAGLVTKESSSVDSKIIKKLDKFTKDGIYAKAIKTSESKYAIVWVYNTDKSNLKDEIKESLTSISNFSTKCETSYLRKYNFDVYEPSIKKKIKKSSKDYFE
;
A
#
# COMPACT_ATOMS: atom_id res chain seq x y z
N MET A 1 -19.98 -1.05 -9.23
CA MET A 1 -19.83 -0.80 -7.77
C MET A 1 -18.92 -1.88 -7.19
N SER A 2 -17.63 -1.84 -7.53
CA SER A 2 -16.59 -2.65 -6.88
C SER A 2 -16.31 -1.94 -5.56
N SER A 3 -16.93 -2.43 -4.50
CA SER A 3 -17.00 -1.73 -3.23
C SER A 3 -15.70 -1.91 -2.46
N LEU A 4 -15.46 -1.01 -1.50
CA LEU A 4 -14.48 -1.07 -0.42
C LEU A 4 -14.04 -2.48 0.00
N LYS A 5 -14.93 -3.48 -0.08
CA LYS A 5 -14.65 -4.92 0.11
C LYS A 5 -13.48 -5.47 -0.70
N ASP A 6 -13.29 -5.05 -1.96
CA ASP A 6 -12.22 -5.58 -2.82
C ASP A 6 -10.84 -5.02 -2.42
N LYS A 7 -10.78 -3.75 -2.01
CA LYS A 7 -9.58 -3.13 -1.43
C LYS A 7 -9.28 -3.71 -0.03
N LEU A 8 -10.33 -3.94 0.78
CA LEU A 8 -10.24 -4.61 2.08
C LEU A 8 -9.74 -6.06 1.97
N TYR A 9 -10.04 -6.75 0.87
CA TYR A 9 -9.54 -8.11 0.63
C TYR A 9 -8.03 -8.13 0.31
N GLN A 10 -7.50 -7.09 -0.34
CA GLN A 10 -6.05 -6.95 -0.56
C GLN A 10 -5.31 -6.63 0.75
N TYR A 11 -5.88 -5.81 1.63
CA TYR A 11 -5.31 -5.57 2.97
C TYR A 11 -5.40 -6.80 3.88
N ARG A 12 -6.46 -7.62 3.76
CA ARG A 12 -6.54 -8.94 4.40
C ARG A 12 -5.41 -9.87 3.96
N LEU A 13 -5.00 -9.84 2.69
CA LEU A 13 -3.90 -10.67 2.20
C LEU A 13 -2.55 -10.26 2.81
N LEU A 14 -2.33 -8.96 3.04
CA LEU A 14 -1.11 -8.44 3.67
C LEU A 14 -1.02 -8.72 5.17
N VAL A 15 -2.15 -8.64 5.89
CA VAL A 15 -2.19 -8.90 7.35
C VAL A 15 -2.24 -10.41 7.66
N ILE A 16 -2.82 -11.24 6.78
CA ILE A 16 -2.87 -12.70 6.99
C ILE A 16 -1.51 -13.38 6.72
N ILE A 17 -0.62 -12.78 5.92
CA ILE A 17 0.72 -13.34 5.68
C ILE A 17 1.61 -13.31 6.94
N VAL A 18 1.27 -12.52 7.96
CA VAL A 18 2.05 -12.47 9.22
C VAL A 18 1.55 -13.47 10.29
N CYS A 19 0.33 -14.01 10.18
CA CYS A 19 -0.28 -14.80 11.27
C CYS A 19 -0.64 -16.27 10.95
N ILE A 20 -0.29 -16.83 9.78
CA ILE A 20 -0.59 -18.25 9.48
C ILE A 20 0.65 -18.97 8.93
N CYS A 21 1.58 -19.32 9.81
CA CYS A 21 2.54 -20.41 9.57
C CYS A 21 2.64 -21.39 10.75
N LEU A 22 1.61 -21.45 11.60
CA LEU A 22 1.53 -22.47 12.64
C LEU A 22 0.30 -23.37 12.45
N ILE A 23 0.64 -24.64 12.22
CA ILE A 23 -0.14 -25.86 12.46
C ILE A 23 -0.88 -26.43 11.23
N GLY A 24 -0.36 -27.58 10.74
CA GLY A 24 -1.19 -28.57 10.04
C GLY A 24 -0.64 -29.23 8.77
N GLY A 25 0.65 -29.60 8.69
CA GLY A 25 1.14 -30.42 7.56
C GLY A 25 2.65 -30.68 7.47
N CYS A 26 3.38 -30.53 8.56
CA CYS A 26 4.77 -30.10 8.50
C CYS A 26 5.83 -31.22 8.45
N GLY A 27 5.51 -32.49 8.72
CA GLY A 27 6.55 -33.53 8.87
C GLY A 27 7.34 -33.84 7.59
N TYR A 28 6.66 -34.04 6.46
CA TYR A 28 7.31 -34.42 5.20
C TYR A 28 7.84 -33.21 4.41
N GLY A 29 7.22 -32.04 4.61
CA GLY A 29 7.65 -30.75 4.03
C GLY A 29 8.92 -30.21 4.69
N LEU A 30 9.01 -30.21 6.04
CA LEU A 30 10.22 -29.78 6.76
C LEU A 30 11.43 -30.65 6.39
N TYR A 31 11.28 -31.97 6.36
CA TYR A 31 12.39 -32.88 6.06
C TYR A 31 13.04 -32.61 4.69
N LYS A 32 12.24 -32.20 3.69
CA LYS A 32 12.76 -31.88 2.35
C LYS A 32 13.37 -30.48 2.27
N SER A 33 12.97 -29.56 3.14
CA SER A 33 13.54 -28.20 3.22
C SER A 33 14.99 -28.20 3.74
N PHE A 34 15.32 -29.03 4.74
CA PHE A 34 16.70 -29.14 5.26
C PHE A 34 17.69 -29.88 4.34
N ASN A 35 17.21 -30.53 3.28
CA ASN A 35 18.03 -31.39 2.42
C ASN A 35 18.37 -30.76 1.05
N LYS A 36 17.98 -29.50 0.78
CA LYS A 36 18.33 -28.77 -0.44
C LYS A 36 19.33 -27.64 -0.14
N LYS A 37 20.62 -27.96 -0.24
CA LYS A 37 21.74 -27.02 -0.07
C LYS A 37 22.14 -26.31 -1.37
N ASP A 38 21.18 -25.77 -2.12
CA ASP A 38 21.52 -25.09 -3.39
C ASP A 38 22.02 -23.64 -3.19
N ASP A 39 21.78 -23.02 -2.03
CA ASP A 39 22.33 -21.72 -1.65
C ASP A 39 22.85 -21.79 -0.19
N SER A 40 24.15 -21.95 0.05
CA SER A 40 24.69 -21.94 1.43
C SER A 40 24.70 -20.52 1.97
N TYR A 41 23.89 -20.25 3.00
CA TYR A 41 24.01 -19.02 3.78
C TYR A 41 25.42 -18.89 4.35
N VAL A 42 25.97 -17.68 4.40
CA VAL A 42 27.31 -17.44 4.96
C VAL A 42 27.25 -16.97 6.42
N THR A 43 26.05 -16.65 6.89
CA THR A 43 25.76 -16.32 8.29
C THR A 43 25.36 -17.56 9.08
N HIS A 44 25.78 -17.61 10.35
CA HIS A 44 25.48 -18.68 11.30
C HIS A 44 25.02 -18.08 12.62
N VAL A 45 24.15 -18.78 13.33
CA VAL A 45 23.81 -18.38 14.71
C VAL A 45 24.88 -18.88 15.67
N LYS A 46 24.95 -18.25 16.85
CA LYS A 46 25.87 -18.70 17.90
C LYS A 46 25.53 -20.13 18.32
N ASP A 47 26.56 -20.98 18.39
CA ASP A 47 26.45 -22.41 18.66
C ASP A 47 25.52 -23.12 17.65
N GLY A 48 25.64 -22.74 16.37
CA GLY A 48 24.76 -23.16 15.27
C GLY A 48 24.61 -24.67 15.10
N ASP A 49 25.67 -25.43 15.35
CA ASP A 49 25.72 -26.90 15.31
C ASP A 49 25.00 -27.60 16.48
N SER A 50 24.54 -26.83 17.48
CA SER A 50 23.83 -27.37 18.64
C SER A 50 22.50 -27.99 18.22
N ALA A 51 22.29 -29.25 18.61
CA ALA A 51 21.03 -29.94 18.40
C ALA A 51 19.89 -29.29 19.20
N VAL A 52 18.81 -28.90 18.51
CA VAL A 52 17.55 -28.41 19.09
C VAL A 52 16.54 -29.54 19.20
N VAL A 53 16.49 -30.40 18.18
CA VAL A 53 15.65 -31.61 18.17
C VAL A 53 16.50 -32.80 17.77
N LYS A 54 16.38 -33.90 18.51
CA LYS A 54 17.00 -35.17 18.17
C LYS A 54 15.98 -36.29 18.29
N THR A 55 15.71 -37.00 17.20
CA THR A 55 14.78 -38.13 17.18
C THR A 55 15.26 -39.19 16.20
N GLY A 56 15.59 -40.38 16.72
CA GLY A 56 16.21 -41.44 15.93
C GLY A 56 17.49 -40.94 15.25
N ASP A 57 17.55 -41.09 13.92
CA ASP A 57 18.67 -40.65 13.09
C ASP A 57 18.58 -39.18 12.63
N VAL A 58 17.52 -38.46 13.02
CA VAL A 58 17.33 -37.05 12.66
C VAL A 58 17.85 -36.15 13.78
N THR A 59 18.74 -35.23 13.42
CA THR A 59 19.17 -34.12 14.27
C THR A 59 18.89 -32.81 13.54
N ILE A 60 18.13 -31.92 14.17
CA ILE A 60 17.91 -30.55 13.72
C ILE A 60 18.74 -29.64 14.61
N THR A 61 19.63 -28.87 14.01
CA THR A 61 20.51 -27.92 14.68
C THR A 61 19.87 -26.52 14.75
N LYS A 62 20.51 -25.59 15.46
CA LYS A 62 20.07 -24.19 15.48
C LYS A 62 20.25 -23.53 14.11
N ASP A 63 21.34 -23.84 13.41
CA ASP A 63 21.57 -23.33 12.06
C ASP A 63 20.52 -23.86 11.08
N ASP A 64 20.12 -25.13 11.19
CA ASP A 64 19.04 -25.66 10.34
C ASP A 64 17.76 -24.82 10.49
N LEU A 65 17.33 -24.54 11.72
CA LEU A 65 16.15 -23.69 11.97
C LEU A 65 16.35 -22.26 11.45
N TYR A 66 17.55 -21.69 11.63
CA TYR A 66 17.88 -20.37 11.13
C TYR A 66 17.80 -20.28 9.61
N GLU A 67 18.42 -21.22 8.89
CA GLU A 67 18.36 -21.30 7.43
C GLU A 67 16.92 -21.49 6.95
N TYR A 68 16.13 -22.32 7.64
CA TYR A 68 14.70 -22.47 7.36
C TYR A 68 13.97 -21.13 7.47
N PHE A 69 14.19 -20.33 8.51
CA PHE A 69 13.56 -19.01 8.62
C PHE A 69 14.05 -18.04 7.55
N LEU A 70 15.34 -18.05 7.19
CA LEU A 70 15.86 -17.23 6.10
C LEU A 70 15.24 -17.62 4.75
N ASP A 71 14.95 -18.89 4.54
CA ASP A 71 14.32 -19.38 3.33
C ASP A 71 12.88 -18.96 3.17
N ASN A 72 12.11 -19.00 4.26
CA ASN A 72 10.69 -18.69 4.24
C ASN A 72 10.40 -17.20 4.41
N ASP A 73 11.11 -16.52 5.32
CA ASP A 73 10.75 -15.17 5.78
C ASP A 73 11.91 -14.17 5.71
N GLY A 74 13.15 -14.62 5.44
CA GLY A 74 14.35 -13.80 5.51
C GLY A 74 14.31 -12.51 4.66
N LEU A 75 13.68 -12.54 3.49
CA LEU A 75 13.47 -11.34 2.67
C LEU A 75 12.60 -10.31 3.39
N ASN A 76 11.41 -10.73 3.84
CA ASN A 76 10.43 -9.84 4.46
C ASN A 76 10.94 -9.33 5.81
N MET A 77 11.54 -10.20 6.62
CA MET A 77 12.13 -9.84 7.91
C MET A 77 13.24 -8.79 7.75
N THR A 78 14.11 -8.95 6.74
CA THR A 78 15.21 -8.00 6.48
C THR A 78 14.67 -6.62 6.10
N LEU A 79 13.70 -6.58 5.17
CA LEU A 79 13.10 -5.31 4.73
C LEU A 79 12.31 -4.64 5.85
N ASN A 80 11.46 -5.38 6.57
CA ASN A 80 10.67 -4.84 7.67
C ASN A 80 11.57 -4.30 8.78
N SER A 81 12.65 -5.00 9.13
CA SER A 81 13.62 -4.53 10.13
C SER A 81 14.28 -3.22 9.70
N ALA A 82 14.70 -3.12 8.43
CA ALA A 82 15.32 -1.91 7.90
C ALA A 82 14.33 -0.72 7.86
N ILE A 83 13.08 -0.96 7.45
CA ILE A 83 12.04 0.08 7.42
C ILE A 83 11.62 0.52 8.82
N ASN A 84 11.49 -0.41 9.77
CA ASN A 84 11.23 -0.06 11.17
C ASN A 84 12.36 0.79 11.74
N TYR A 85 13.61 0.41 11.48
CA TYR A 85 14.76 1.23 11.88
C TYR A 85 14.68 2.65 11.32
N VAL A 86 14.39 2.80 10.02
CA VAL A 86 14.17 4.12 9.41
C VAL A 86 13.01 4.86 10.07
N ALA A 87 11.89 4.20 10.31
CA ALA A 87 10.71 4.82 10.89
C ALA A 87 11.00 5.33 12.31
N ASP A 88 11.75 4.58 13.12
CA ASP A 88 12.21 5.02 14.45
C ASP A 88 13.14 6.25 14.38
N GLN A 89 13.89 6.43 13.30
CA GLN A 89 14.74 7.61 13.11
C GLN A 89 13.96 8.83 12.60
N GLU A 90 12.99 8.63 11.71
CA GLU A 90 12.27 9.73 11.04
C GLU A 90 11.02 10.18 11.79
N ILE A 91 10.38 9.30 12.56
CA ILE A 91 9.12 9.52 13.27
C ILE A 91 9.38 9.48 14.78
N THR A 92 9.61 10.65 15.36
CA THR A 92 9.94 10.81 16.79
C THR A 92 8.91 11.64 17.56
N ASP A 93 7.83 12.06 16.92
CA ASP A 93 6.74 12.82 17.54
C ASP A 93 5.81 11.85 18.28
N GLU A 94 5.98 11.76 19.60
CA GLU A 94 5.22 10.87 20.47
C GLU A 94 3.71 11.15 20.45
N ASP A 95 3.29 12.41 20.31
CA ASP A 95 1.86 12.74 20.28
C ASP A 95 1.23 12.24 18.98
N ALA A 96 1.94 12.40 17.85
CA ALA A 96 1.51 11.87 16.56
C ALA A 96 1.48 10.33 16.56
N ILE A 97 2.50 9.68 17.14
CA ILE A 97 2.56 8.22 17.27
C ILE A 97 1.39 7.72 18.11
N ASN A 98 1.18 8.26 19.31
CA ASN A 98 0.09 7.86 20.20
C ASN A 98 -1.28 8.07 19.56
N SER A 99 -1.50 9.20 18.88
CA SER A 99 -2.74 9.45 18.16
C SER A 99 -2.98 8.42 17.05
N LYS A 100 -1.93 8.04 16.30
CA LYS A 100 -2.05 7.04 15.25
C LYS A 100 -2.25 5.63 15.82
N VAL A 101 -1.62 5.28 16.93
CA VAL A 101 -1.85 4.01 17.65
C VAL A 101 -3.32 3.89 18.05
N GLU A 102 -3.92 4.93 18.64
CA GLU A 102 -5.33 4.91 19.01
C GLU A 102 -6.26 4.80 17.80
N GLU A 103 -5.94 5.45 16.69
CA GLU A 103 -6.66 5.25 15.42
C GLU A 103 -6.62 3.78 14.98
N LEU A 104 -5.44 3.15 15.03
CA LEU A 104 -5.28 1.74 14.68
C LEU A 104 -6.04 0.82 15.64
N LYS A 105 -6.02 1.08 16.95
CA LYS A 105 -6.82 0.31 17.93
C LYS A 105 -8.29 0.29 17.53
N GLN A 106 -8.86 1.46 17.20
CA GLN A 106 -10.26 1.55 16.79
C GLN A 106 -10.53 0.79 15.48
N GLN A 107 -9.59 0.84 14.52
CA GLN A 107 -9.70 0.04 13.29
C GLN A 107 -9.70 -1.45 13.60
N TYR A 108 -8.76 -1.95 14.42
CA TYR A 108 -8.71 -3.36 14.81
C TYR A 108 -10.01 -3.82 15.48
N LEU A 109 -10.57 -3.02 16.40
CA LEU A 109 -11.83 -3.35 17.08
C LEU A 109 -13.04 -3.39 16.14
N GLN A 110 -13.06 -2.60 15.07
CA GLN A 110 -14.12 -2.68 14.05
C GLN A 110 -14.10 -4.01 13.27
N TYR A 111 -12.94 -4.64 13.16
CA TYR A 111 -12.76 -5.88 12.39
C TYR A 111 -12.62 -7.13 13.26
N ALA A 112 -12.31 -6.96 14.54
CA ALA A 112 -12.24 -8.05 15.49
C ALA A 112 -13.64 -8.60 15.76
N SER A 113 -13.75 -9.91 15.90
CA SER A 113 -14.96 -10.55 16.42
C SER A 113 -15.09 -10.39 17.94
N THR A 114 -14.22 -9.58 18.56
CA THR A 114 -14.12 -9.33 20.00
C THR A 114 -14.54 -7.90 20.33
N SER A 115 -14.99 -7.68 21.56
CA SER A 115 -15.41 -6.35 22.05
C SER A 115 -14.26 -5.46 22.49
N ASP A 116 -13.08 -6.02 22.71
CA ASP A 116 -11.92 -5.37 23.30
C ASP A 116 -10.61 -5.94 22.76
N LEU A 117 -9.55 -5.14 22.87
CA LEU A 117 -8.25 -5.39 22.27
C LEU A 117 -7.42 -6.37 23.11
N GLU A 118 -7.60 -6.36 24.43
CA GLU A 118 -6.98 -7.31 25.36
C GLU A 118 -7.33 -8.77 25.01
N THR A 119 -8.60 -9.06 24.75
CA THR A 119 -9.04 -10.40 24.33
C THR A 119 -8.41 -10.78 23.00
N TYR A 120 -8.41 -9.86 22.02
CA TYR A 120 -7.79 -10.08 20.72
C TYR A 120 -6.28 -10.35 20.84
N ALA A 121 -5.57 -9.57 21.65
CA ALA A 121 -4.14 -9.72 21.88
C ALA A 121 -3.81 -11.10 22.44
N LYS A 122 -4.55 -11.56 23.45
CA LYS A 122 -4.36 -12.89 24.05
C LYS A 122 -4.68 -14.02 23.06
N ASP A 123 -5.76 -13.89 22.30
CA ASP A 123 -6.14 -14.88 21.28
C ASP A 123 -5.09 -14.96 20.15
N ALA A 124 -4.43 -13.85 19.85
CA ALA A 124 -3.34 -13.77 18.87
C ALA A 124 -1.97 -14.20 19.44
N GLY A 125 -1.89 -14.57 20.73
CA GLY A 125 -0.69 -15.10 21.37
C GLY A 125 0.21 -14.07 22.04
N TYR A 126 -0.24 -12.83 22.20
CA TYR A 126 0.46 -11.78 22.95
C TYR A 126 0.16 -11.87 24.44
N GLU A 127 1.05 -11.34 25.28
CA GLU A 127 0.89 -11.43 26.74
C GLU A 127 -0.33 -10.62 27.23
N ASN A 128 -0.56 -9.46 26.64
CA ASN A 128 -1.62 -8.50 26.97
C ASN A 128 -1.72 -7.43 25.86
N GLU A 129 -2.66 -6.48 26.02
CA GLU A 129 -2.83 -5.34 25.12
C GLU A 129 -1.56 -4.52 24.95
N ASP A 130 -0.84 -4.19 26.04
CA ASP A 130 0.37 -3.36 25.98
C ASP A 130 1.46 -4.03 25.13
N ASP A 131 1.61 -5.35 25.26
CA ASP A 131 2.54 -6.15 24.45
C ASP A 131 2.16 -6.12 22.97
N PHE A 132 0.87 -6.28 22.65
CA PHE A 132 0.37 -6.15 21.28
C PHE A 132 0.56 -4.74 20.72
N VAL A 133 0.29 -3.70 21.50
CA VAL A 133 0.50 -2.30 21.12
C VAL A 133 1.96 -2.09 20.75
N LYS A 134 2.88 -2.50 21.63
CA LYS A 134 4.32 -2.29 21.46
C LYS A 134 4.89 -3.08 20.28
N GLN A 135 4.46 -4.33 20.10
CA GLN A 135 5.02 -5.20 19.06
C GLN A 135 4.38 -4.97 17.67
N ILE A 136 3.13 -4.52 17.61
CA ILE A 136 2.36 -4.44 16.35
C ILE A 136 1.88 -3.03 16.06
N LEU A 137 1.13 -2.40 16.97
CA LEU A 137 0.47 -1.14 16.66
C LEU A 137 1.44 0.04 16.56
N GLU A 138 2.41 0.15 17.46
CA GLU A 138 3.38 1.24 17.44
C GLU A 138 4.29 1.19 16.19
N PRO A 139 4.90 0.04 15.80
CA PRO A 139 5.63 -0.06 14.54
C PRO A 139 4.76 0.28 13.33
N ASN A 140 3.52 -0.22 13.29
CA ASN A 140 2.59 0.08 12.19
C ASN A 140 2.22 1.56 12.13
N ALA A 141 2.01 2.21 13.29
CA ALA A 141 1.75 3.63 13.38
C ALA A 141 2.93 4.44 12.82
N LYS A 142 4.16 4.11 13.22
CA LYS A 142 5.37 4.75 12.70
C LYS A 142 5.53 4.57 11.19
N ILE A 143 5.26 3.38 10.65
CA ILE A 143 5.31 3.14 9.20
C ILE A 143 4.26 3.97 8.46
N GLN A 144 3.02 4.05 8.96
CA GLN A 144 1.98 4.87 8.32
C GLN A 144 2.33 6.37 8.37
N LEU A 145 2.83 6.85 9.50
CA LEU A 145 3.33 8.23 9.63
C LEU A 145 4.53 8.49 8.71
N LEU A 146 5.42 7.51 8.49
CA LEU A 146 6.53 7.61 7.55
C LEU A 146 6.04 7.80 6.10
N GLN A 147 4.98 7.08 5.71
CA GLN A 147 4.34 7.23 4.39
C GLN A 147 3.65 8.59 4.25
N GLU A 148 2.93 9.03 5.28
CA GLU A 148 2.30 10.35 5.32
C GLU A 148 3.34 11.48 5.19
N LYS A 149 4.41 11.40 5.98
CA LYS A 149 5.55 12.31 5.91
C LYS A 149 6.18 12.35 4.52
N TYR A 150 6.36 11.19 3.88
CA TYR A 150 6.88 11.13 2.52
C TYR A 150 5.95 11.84 1.52
N VAL A 151 4.63 11.72 1.66
CA VAL A 151 3.69 12.50 0.84
C VAL A 151 3.88 13.98 1.08
N GLU A 152 3.93 14.43 2.33
CA GLU A 152 4.04 15.83 2.70
C GLU A 152 5.32 16.47 2.13
N ASP A 153 6.45 15.81 2.33
CA ASP A 153 7.76 16.26 1.86
C ASP A 153 7.84 16.30 0.33
N ASN A 154 7.08 15.45 -0.37
CA ASN A 154 7.12 15.29 -1.83
C ASN A 154 5.83 15.74 -2.55
N PHE A 155 4.94 16.44 -1.87
CA PHE A 155 3.54 16.64 -2.30
C PHE A 155 3.42 17.16 -3.74
N LYS A 156 4.15 18.23 -4.08
CA LYS A 156 4.12 18.82 -5.43
C LYS A 156 4.59 17.85 -6.51
N SER A 157 5.63 17.07 -6.22
CA SER A 157 6.18 16.08 -7.14
C SER A 157 5.18 14.94 -7.35
N LEU A 158 4.61 14.40 -6.27
CA LEU A 158 3.65 13.31 -6.30
C LEU A 158 2.35 13.71 -7.01
N VAL A 159 1.81 14.90 -6.72
CA VAL A 159 0.63 15.45 -7.42
C VAL A 159 0.85 15.51 -8.93
N LYS A 160 2.05 15.93 -9.36
CA LYS A 160 2.41 15.98 -10.78
C LYS A 160 2.58 14.57 -11.37
N GLU A 161 3.29 13.69 -10.67
CA GLU A 161 3.63 12.36 -11.14
C GLU A 161 2.40 11.45 -11.26
N TYR A 162 1.50 11.50 -10.28
CA TYR A 162 0.23 10.75 -10.27
C TYR A 162 -0.88 11.47 -11.04
N LYS A 163 -0.62 12.68 -11.54
CA LYS A 163 -1.57 13.49 -12.32
C LYS A 163 -2.89 13.69 -11.58
N VAL A 164 -2.83 14.08 -10.31
CA VAL A 164 -4.01 14.26 -9.46
C VAL A 164 -4.94 15.33 -10.03
N LYS A 165 -6.20 14.97 -10.29
CA LYS A 165 -7.27 15.84 -10.81
C LYS A 165 -8.58 15.55 -10.07
N TYR A 166 -9.50 16.50 -10.11
CA TYR A 166 -10.88 16.29 -9.66
C TYR A 166 -11.81 16.44 -10.84
N LEU A 167 -12.66 15.43 -11.08
CA LEU A 167 -13.43 15.32 -12.31
C LEU A 167 -14.87 14.90 -12.06
N LYS A 168 -15.80 15.60 -12.71
CA LYS A 168 -17.17 15.11 -12.97
C LYS A 168 -17.30 14.81 -14.45
N TYR A 169 -18.00 13.75 -14.82
CA TYR A 169 -18.23 13.46 -16.23
C TYR A 169 -19.55 12.74 -16.47
N PHE A 170 -20.07 12.86 -17.69
CA PHE A 170 -21.16 12.03 -18.19
C PHE A 170 -20.87 11.70 -19.65
N THR A 171 -21.60 10.74 -20.20
CA THR A 171 -21.39 10.25 -21.57
C THR A 171 -22.64 10.37 -22.41
N VAL A 172 -22.46 10.70 -23.69
CA VAL A 172 -23.51 10.68 -24.72
C VAL A 172 -23.12 9.79 -25.88
N ASP A 173 -24.07 9.42 -26.74
CA ASP A 173 -23.84 8.42 -27.78
C ASP A 173 -23.05 8.96 -28.98
N THR A 174 -23.18 10.25 -29.31
CA THR A 174 -22.55 10.83 -30.51
C THR A 174 -21.62 12.00 -30.21
N GLU A 175 -20.58 12.15 -31.04
CA GLU A 175 -19.64 13.27 -30.93
C GLU A 175 -20.34 14.61 -31.12
N SER A 176 -21.27 14.68 -32.07
CA SER A 176 -22.04 15.90 -32.35
C SER A 176 -22.86 16.37 -31.16
N GLN A 177 -23.47 15.44 -30.41
CA GLN A 177 -24.17 15.77 -29.16
C GLN A 177 -23.21 16.31 -28.11
N ALA A 178 -22.06 15.64 -27.91
CA ALA A 178 -21.06 16.08 -26.94
C ALA A 178 -20.52 17.48 -27.27
N LEU A 179 -20.20 17.74 -28.54
CA LEU A 179 -19.71 19.04 -29.01
C LEU A 179 -20.76 20.14 -28.89
N LYS A 180 -22.04 19.82 -29.07
CA LYS A 180 -23.13 20.78 -28.84
C LYS A 180 -23.20 21.16 -27.36
N ILE A 181 -23.25 20.16 -26.47
CA ILE A 181 -23.30 20.39 -25.02
C ILE A 181 -22.08 21.17 -24.53
N ILE A 182 -20.88 20.86 -25.03
CA ILE A 182 -19.66 21.60 -24.68
C ILE A 182 -19.75 23.08 -25.05
N LYS A 183 -20.40 23.41 -26.17
CA LYS A 183 -20.60 24.81 -26.58
C LYS A 183 -21.69 25.52 -25.78
N ASP A 184 -22.76 24.81 -25.46
CA ASP A 184 -23.91 25.36 -24.73
C ASP A 184 -23.58 25.55 -23.24
N CYS A 185 -22.68 24.73 -22.70
CA CYS A 185 -22.25 24.76 -21.31
C CYS A 185 -21.26 25.90 -21.04
N THR A 186 -21.78 27.05 -20.60
CA THR A 186 -21.00 28.26 -20.31
C THR A 186 -20.81 28.52 -18.80
N SER A 187 -21.44 27.72 -17.94
CA SER A 187 -21.39 27.85 -16.48
C SER A 187 -21.47 26.48 -15.78
N GLU A 188 -21.11 26.43 -14.50
CA GLU A 188 -21.25 25.23 -13.67
C GLU A 188 -22.72 24.79 -13.52
N GLU A 189 -23.65 25.74 -13.46
CA GLU A 189 -25.09 25.47 -13.42
C GLU A 189 -25.55 24.74 -14.68
N SER A 190 -25.13 25.23 -15.86
CA SER A 190 -25.47 24.58 -17.13
C SER A 190 -24.86 23.17 -17.24
N PHE A 191 -23.64 22.97 -16.73
CA PHE A 191 -23.03 21.65 -16.65
C PHE A 191 -23.85 20.72 -15.75
N THR A 192 -24.27 21.22 -14.58
CA THR A 192 -25.00 20.44 -13.56
C THR A 192 -26.34 19.93 -14.10
N ASN A 193 -27.05 20.72 -14.91
CA ASN A 193 -28.29 20.29 -15.55
C ASN A 193 -28.04 19.09 -16.48
N TYR A 194 -27.10 19.19 -17.41
CA TYR A 194 -26.75 18.06 -18.28
C TYR A 194 -26.20 16.86 -17.51
N PHE A 195 -25.40 17.10 -16.49
CA PHE A 195 -24.85 16.07 -15.62
C PHE A 195 -25.97 15.24 -14.97
N ASN A 196 -26.99 15.90 -14.42
CA ASN A 196 -28.14 15.22 -13.80
C ASN A 196 -28.99 14.47 -14.83
N GLU A 197 -29.28 15.09 -15.98
CA GLU A 197 -30.06 14.47 -17.07
C GLU A 197 -29.40 13.20 -17.63
N ASN A 198 -28.06 13.13 -17.62
CA ASN A 198 -27.30 12.04 -18.20
C ASN A 198 -26.73 11.08 -17.15
N SER A 199 -27.25 11.09 -15.92
CA SER A 199 -26.78 10.22 -14.83
C SER A 199 -25.26 10.29 -14.64
N GLY A 200 -24.76 11.52 -14.55
CA GLY A 200 -23.34 11.82 -14.47
C GLY A 200 -22.67 11.16 -13.26
N THR A 201 -21.37 10.95 -13.39
CA THR A 201 -20.49 10.40 -12.37
C THR A 201 -19.60 11.50 -11.83
N ASP A 202 -19.69 11.75 -10.52
CA ASP A 202 -18.68 12.50 -9.80
C ASP A 202 -17.56 11.53 -9.43
N ALA A 203 -16.43 11.64 -10.14
CA ALA A 203 -15.29 10.77 -9.91
C ALA A 203 -14.46 11.22 -8.70
N GLY A 204 -14.70 12.41 -8.15
CA GLY A 204 -13.87 12.97 -7.10
C GLY A 204 -12.41 13.09 -7.57
N LEU A 205 -11.50 12.75 -6.65
CA LEU A 205 -10.07 12.66 -6.92
C LEU A 205 -9.74 11.48 -7.86
N VAL A 206 -9.11 11.81 -8.99
CA VAL A 206 -8.65 10.90 -10.03
C VAL A 206 -7.13 11.02 -10.19
N THR A 207 -6.46 9.88 -10.32
CA THR A 207 -5.03 9.78 -10.64
C THR A 207 -4.82 8.94 -11.90
N LYS A 208 -3.59 8.86 -12.38
CA LYS A 208 -3.22 7.94 -13.48
C LYS A 208 -3.47 6.46 -13.16
N GLU A 209 -3.60 6.11 -11.88
CA GLU A 209 -3.84 4.74 -11.39
C GLU A 209 -5.33 4.47 -11.10
N SER A 210 -6.22 5.46 -11.31
CA SER A 210 -7.66 5.28 -11.09
C SER A 210 -8.26 4.29 -12.09
N SER A 211 -8.83 3.19 -11.58
CA SER A 211 -9.46 2.14 -12.39
C SER A 211 -10.95 2.35 -12.64
N SER A 212 -11.61 3.21 -11.86
CA SER A 212 -13.05 3.54 -11.99
C SER A 212 -13.37 4.51 -13.12
N VAL A 213 -12.35 5.11 -13.75
CA VAL A 213 -12.49 6.11 -14.81
C VAL A 213 -11.95 5.54 -16.11
N ASP A 214 -12.65 5.81 -17.21
CA ASP A 214 -12.27 5.30 -18.53
C ASP A 214 -10.82 5.69 -18.90
N SER A 215 -10.04 4.69 -19.35
CA SER A 215 -8.62 4.86 -19.70
C SER A 215 -8.34 5.96 -20.73
N LYS A 216 -9.30 6.32 -21.59
CA LYS A 216 -9.20 7.42 -22.56
C LYS A 216 -9.28 8.78 -21.88
N ILE A 217 -10.03 8.90 -20.78
CA ILE A 217 -10.06 10.09 -19.92
C ILE A 217 -8.74 10.18 -19.13
N ILE A 218 -8.27 9.06 -18.56
CA ILE A 218 -7.00 8.99 -17.83
C ILE A 218 -5.81 9.48 -18.68
N LYS A 219 -5.76 9.09 -19.96
CA LYS A 219 -4.73 9.55 -20.92
C LYS A 219 -4.76 11.07 -21.19
N LYS A 220 -5.81 11.77 -20.77
CA LYS A 220 -6.00 13.21 -20.98
C LYS A 220 -5.83 14.03 -19.70
N LEU A 221 -5.52 13.43 -18.54
CA LEU A 221 -5.37 14.16 -17.27
C LEU A 221 -4.44 15.39 -17.37
N ASP A 222 -3.33 15.29 -18.13
CA ASP A 222 -2.39 16.42 -18.32
C ASP A 222 -3.01 17.62 -19.06
N LYS A 223 -4.15 17.43 -19.74
CA LYS A 223 -4.86 18.50 -20.45
C LYS A 223 -5.83 19.25 -19.54
N PHE A 224 -6.18 18.69 -18.39
CA PHE A 224 -7.09 19.28 -17.40
C PHE A 224 -6.32 20.23 -16.49
N THR A 225 -6.15 21.46 -16.95
CA THR A 225 -5.25 22.46 -16.31
C THR A 225 -5.99 23.60 -15.63
N LYS A 226 -7.29 23.76 -15.85
CA LYS A 226 -8.13 24.81 -15.30
C LYS A 226 -9.50 24.25 -14.94
N ASP A 227 -10.16 24.87 -13.98
CA ASP A 227 -11.54 24.56 -13.64
C ASP A 227 -12.48 24.88 -14.81
N GLY A 228 -13.59 24.14 -14.88
CA GLY A 228 -14.60 24.27 -15.92
C GLY A 228 -14.65 23.09 -16.89
N ILE A 229 -15.50 23.24 -17.90
CA ILE A 229 -15.70 22.22 -18.93
C ILE A 229 -14.47 22.06 -19.82
N TYR A 230 -14.08 20.81 -20.07
CA TYR A 230 -13.05 20.50 -21.04
C TYR A 230 -13.58 20.66 -22.47
N ALA A 231 -12.92 21.49 -23.27
CA ALA A 231 -13.39 21.95 -24.57
C ALA A 231 -13.47 20.88 -25.69
N LYS A 232 -13.16 19.61 -25.40
CA LYS A 232 -13.18 18.53 -26.40
C LYS A 232 -13.90 17.31 -25.87
N ALA A 233 -14.74 16.72 -26.71
CA ALA A 233 -15.32 15.41 -26.44
C ALA A 233 -14.23 14.34 -26.38
N ILE A 234 -14.37 13.38 -25.46
CA ILE A 234 -13.43 12.27 -25.31
C ILE A 234 -14.16 10.98 -25.67
N LYS A 235 -13.79 10.35 -26.79
CA LYS A 235 -14.31 9.02 -27.12
C LYS A 235 -13.81 8.00 -26.10
N THR A 236 -14.74 7.35 -25.39
CA THR A 236 -14.47 6.34 -24.37
C THR A 236 -14.16 4.99 -25.00
N SER A 237 -13.71 4.03 -24.18
CA SER A 237 -13.50 2.63 -24.59
C SER A 237 -14.78 1.95 -25.08
N GLU A 238 -15.94 2.36 -24.58
CA GLU A 238 -17.27 1.88 -24.97
C GLU A 238 -17.86 2.61 -26.19
N SER A 239 -17.05 3.37 -26.92
CA SER A 239 -17.47 4.16 -28.09
C SER A 239 -18.51 5.26 -27.85
N LYS A 240 -18.77 5.61 -26.58
CA LYS A 240 -19.50 6.83 -26.21
C LYS A 240 -18.56 8.04 -26.15
N TYR A 241 -19.12 9.23 -25.96
CA TYR A 241 -18.37 10.48 -25.86
C TYR A 241 -18.56 11.10 -24.49
N ALA A 242 -17.47 11.18 -23.72
CA ALA A 242 -17.45 11.80 -22.41
C ALA A 242 -17.31 13.33 -22.53
N ILE A 243 -18.12 14.03 -21.74
CA ILE A 243 -18.00 15.46 -21.43
C ILE A 243 -17.46 15.54 -20.00
N VAL A 244 -16.38 16.28 -19.80
CA VAL A 244 -15.65 16.32 -18.52
C VAL A 244 -15.67 17.74 -17.97
N TRP A 245 -16.01 17.87 -16.69
CA TRP A 245 -15.84 19.07 -15.89
C TRP A 245 -14.69 18.87 -14.91
N VAL A 246 -13.75 19.80 -14.96
CA VAL A 246 -12.59 19.83 -14.06
C VAL A 246 -12.90 20.82 -12.95
N TYR A 247 -12.58 20.47 -11.71
CA TYR A 247 -12.69 21.37 -10.57
C TYR A 247 -11.49 21.18 -9.66
N ASN A 248 -11.38 22.00 -8.60
CA ASN A 248 -10.32 21.88 -7.59
C ASN A 248 -8.90 21.85 -8.21
N THR A 249 -8.65 22.68 -9.22
CA THR A 249 -7.31 22.80 -9.80
C THR A 249 -6.32 23.40 -8.82
N ASP A 250 -6.76 24.35 -7.99
CA ASP A 250 -6.08 24.70 -6.75
C ASP A 250 -6.29 23.59 -5.70
N LYS A 251 -5.18 23.11 -5.13
CA LYS A 251 -5.12 21.97 -4.22
C LYS A 251 -4.59 22.36 -2.84
N SER A 252 -4.42 23.65 -2.57
CA SER A 252 -3.85 24.12 -1.30
C SER A 252 -4.61 23.59 -0.09
N ASN A 253 -5.94 23.46 -0.20
CA ASN A 253 -6.85 23.07 0.87
C ASN A 253 -7.29 21.59 0.77
N LEU A 254 -6.68 20.81 -0.13
CA LEU A 254 -7.02 19.41 -0.39
C LEU A 254 -5.86 18.47 -0.08
N LYS A 255 -4.87 18.95 0.67
CA LYS A 255 -3.65 18.20 0.98
C LYS A 255 -3.95 16.88 1.68
N ASP A 256 -4.85 16.90 2.66
CA ASP A 256 -5.16 15.71 3.47
C ASP A 256 -5.89 14.65 2.64
N GLU A 257 -6.93 15.03 1.89
CA GLU A 257 -7.63 14.12 0.98
C GLU A 257 -6.68 13.52 -0.08
N ILE A 258 -5.80 14.35 -0.65
CA ILE A 258 -4.79 13.89 -1.61
C ILE A 258 -3.80 12.94 -0.95
N LYS A 259 -3.39 13.23 0.30
CA LYS A 259 -2.50 12.36 1.09
C LYS A 259 -3.10 10.98 1.28
N GLU A 260 -4.33 10.91 1.80
CA GLU A 260 -5.07 9.65 1.97
C GLU A 260 -5.23 8.87 0.66
N SER A 261 -5.53 9.58 -0.43
CA SER A 261 -5.70 8.94 -1.75
C SER A 261 -4.40 8.39 -2.30
N LEU A 262 -3.29 9.11 -2.16
CA LEU A 262 -1.97 8.69 -2.64
C LEU A 262 -1.42 7.51 -1.83
N THR A 263 -1.55 7.51 -0.51
CA THR A 263 -1.10 6.39 0.34
C THR A 263 -1.90 5.12 0.08
N SER A 264 -3.14 5.25 -0.41
CA SER A 264 -3.99 4.13 -0.80
C SER A 264 -3.66 3.49 -2.17
N ILE A 265 -2.67 4.01 -2.91
CA ILE A 265 -2.23 3.44 -4.19
C ILE A 265 -1.37 2.21 -3.92
N SER A 266 -1.66 1.10 -4.61
CA SER A 266 -1.06 -0.21 -4.33
C SER A 266 0.49 -0.25 -4.36
N ASN A 267 1.13 0.57 -5.18
CA ASN A 267 2.59 0.64 -5.29
C ASN A 267 3.23 1.79 -4.50
N PHE A 268 2.45 2.54 -3.71
CA PHE A 268 2.94 3.69 -2.99
C PHE A 268 3.93 3.30 -1.88
N SER A 269 3.65 2.22 -1.14
CA SER A 269 4.52 1.73 -0.06
C SER A 269 5.94 1.45 -0.57
N THR A 270 6.07 0.64 -1.62
CA THR A 270 7.36 0.31 -2.24
C THR A 270 8.13 1.55 -2.66
N LYS A 271 7.46 2.58 -3.17
CA LYS A 271 8.10 3.84 -3.56
C LYS A 271 8.61 4.63 -2.37
N CYS A 272 7.81 4.73 -1.31
CA CYS A 272 8.19 5.36 -0.05
C CYS A 272 9.39 4.65 0.57
N GLU A 273 9.31 3.33 0.71
CA GLU A 273 10.39 2.45 1.21
C GLU A 273 11.67 2.64 0.41
N THR A 274 11.58 2.61 -0.93
CA THR A 274 12.74 2.82 -1.82
C THR A 274 13.42 4.16 -1.55
N SER A 275 12.64 5.23 -1.42
CA SER A 275 13.18 6.56 -1.14
C SER A 275 13.97 6.58 0.17
N TYR A 276 13.43 6.02 1.25
CA TYR A 276 14.10 6.02 2.54
C TYR A 276 15.25 5.02 2.64
N LEU A 277 15.11 3.80 2.13
CA LEU A 277 16.20 2.82 2.14
C LEU A 277 17.44 3.36 1.41
N ARG A 278 17.24 4.07 0.29
CA ARG A 278 18.32 4.79 -0.40
C ARG A 278 18.90 5.92 0.45
N LYS A 279 18.06 6.74 1.08
CA LYS A 279 18.49 7.83 1.98
C LYS A 279 19.41 7.32 3.09
N TYR A 280 19.14 6.12 3.60
CA TYR A 280 19.91 5.48 4.69
C TYR A 280 21.03 4.54 4.19
N ASN A 281 21.33 4.52 2.89
CA ASN A 281 22.34 3.64 2.29
C ASN A 281 22.16 2.16 2.65
N PHE A 282 20.91 1.68 2.58
CA PHE A 282 20.57 0.30 2.88
C PHE A 282 21.43 -0.68 2.07
N ASP A 283 22.03 -1.65 2.75
CA ASP A 283 22.70 -2.78 2.10
C ASP A 283 22.47 -4.08 2.86
N VAL A 284 22.61 -5.19 2.14
CA VAL A 284 22.49 -6.55 2.67
C VAL A 284 23.77 -7.31 2.37
N TYR A 285 24.37 -7.86 3.43
CA TYR A 285 25.64 -8.58 3.35
C TYR A 285 25.47 -10.08 3.16
N GLU A 286 24.32 -10.65 3.51
CA GLU A 286 23.98 -12.05 3.20
C GLU A 286 23.60 -12.18 1.71
N PRO A 287 24.45 -12.81 0.87
CA PRO A 287 24.25 -12.81 -0.58
C PRO A 287 22.93 -13.44 -1.03
N SER A 288 22.48 -14.50 -0.36
CA SER A 288 21.25 -15.21 -0.71
C SER A 288 20.02 -14.30 -0.50
N ILE A 289 19.98 -13.57 0.61
CA ILE A 289 18.92 -12.60 0.90
C ILE A 289 19.02 -11.39 -0.04
N LYS A 290 20.23 -10.84 -0.26
CA LYS A 290 20.44 -9.72 -1.19
C LYS A 290 19.93 -10.06 -2.60
N LYS A 291 20.21 -11.27 -3.09
CA LYS A 291 19.74 -11.77 -4.39
C LYS A 291 18.22 -11.90 -4.42
N LYS A 292 17.59 -12.42 -3.36
CA LYS A 292 16.12 -12.52 -3.24
C LYS A 292 15.49 -11.11 -3.26
N ILE A 293 16.02 -10.14 -2.52
CA ILE A 293 15.51 -8.75 -2.51
C ILE A 293 15.67 -8.11 -3.89
N LYS A 294 16.85 -8.20 -4.53
CA LYS A 294 17.08 -7.66 -5.88
C LYS A 294 16.11 -8.20 -6.93
N LYS A 295 15.66 -9.45 -6.78
CA LYS A 295 14.66 -10.07 -7.67
C LYS A 295 13.26 -9.49 -7.44
N SER A 296 12.93 -9.11 -6.20
CA SER A 296 11.63 -8.50 -5.84
C SER A 296 11.59 -7.02 -6.20
N SER A 297 12.61 -6.26 -5.80
CA SER A 297 12.76 -4.83 -6.09
C SER A 297 14.24 -4.49 -6.17
N LYS A 298 14.74 -4.31 -7.40
CA LYS A 298 16.13 -3.89 -7.64
C LYS A 298 16.36 -2.45 -7.15
N ASP A 299 15.31 -1.64 -7.18
CA ASP A 299 15.35 -0.21 -6.90
C ASP A 299 15.77 0.09 -5.44
N TYR A 300 15.62 -0.86 -4.51
CA TYR A 300 16.09 -0.66 -3.13
C TYR A 300 17.61 -0.46 -2.98
N PHE A 301 18.41 -0.80 -4.00
CA PHE A 301 19.89 -0.71 -3.95
C PHE A 301 20.52 0.25 -4.97
N GLU A 302 19.75 0.82 -5.91
CA GLU A 302 20.24 1.66 -7.02
C GLU A 302 19.86 3.13 -6.86
#